data_AF-D5XE45-F1
#
_entry.id   AF-D5XE45-F1
#
_cell.length_a   1.000
_cell.length_b   1.000
_cell.length_c   1.000
_cell.angle_alpha   90.00
_cell.angle_beta   90.00
_cell.angle_gamma   90.00
#
_symmetry.space_group_name_H-M   'P 1'
#
loop_
_entity.id
_entity.type
_entity.pdbx_description
1 polymer ?
#
loop_
_entity_poly.entity_id
_entity_poly.type
_entity_poly.pdbx_seq_one_letter_code
_entity_poly.pdbx_strand_id
1 'polypeptide(L)'
;MACLTRTEVIDRIEKYLARKISAADIGWWAFDIFVEANIEYEPGHERILKDVIQALQHFHDDDPLMRQFYPEEEDLIYYLRCLKGEEMYNPQKIPHWNV
;
A
#
# COMPACT_ATOMS: atom_id res chain seq x y z
N MET A 1 -12.06 -14.06 11.12
CA MET A 1 -11.40 -12.74 11.04
C MET A 1 -10.66 -12.70 9.72
N ALA A 2 -10.73 -11.59 8.99
CA ALA A 2 -9.99 -11.43 7.75
C ALA A 2 -8.54 -11.05 8.09
N CYS A 3 -7.58 -11.75 7.48
CA CYS A 3 -6.15 -11.48 7.64
C CYS A 3 -5.61 -10.99 6.30
N LEU A 4 -5.09 -9.76 6.28
CA LEU A 4 -4.42 -9.22 5.11
C LEU A 4 -3.04 -9.86 4.97
N THR A 5 -2.81 -10.51 3.84
CA THR A 5 -1.55 -11.22 3.56
C THR A 5 -0.64 -10.41 2.64
N ARG A 6 0.68 -10.62 2.77
CA ARG A 6 1.67 -10.05 1.82
C ARG A 6 1.40 -10.48 0.40
N THR A 7 0.94 -11.73 0.19
CA THR A 7 0.61 -12.24 -1.14
C THR A 7 -0.51 -11.43 -1.80
N GLU A 8 -1.54 -11.08 -1.04
CA GLU A 8 -2.65 -10.25 -1.54
C GLU A 8 -2.18 -8.84 -1.89
N VAL A 9 -1.39 -8.22 -0.99
CA VAL A 9 -0.86 -6.88 -1.23
C VAL A 9 0.08 -6.84 -2.44
N ILE A 10 0.96 -7.84 -2.58
CA ILE A 10 1.86 -7.98 -3.75
C ILE A 10 1.04 -8.05 -5.04
N ASP A 11 0.04 -8.93 -5.12
CA ASP A 11 -0.80 -9.08 -6.31
C ASP A 11 -1.50 -7.78 -6.70
N ARG A 12 -1.99 -7.02 -5.71
CA ARG A 12 -2.65 -5.73 -5.94
C ARG A 12 -1.68 -4.68 -6.48
N ILE A 13 -0.51 -4.53 -5.87
CA ILE A 13 0.50 -3.58 -6.35
C ILE A 13 0.98 -3.97 -7.75
N GLU A 14 1.26 -5.25 -8.01
CA GLU A 14 1.70 -5.72 -9.33
C GLU A 14 0.64 -5.48 -10.41
N LYS A 15 -0.65 -5.70 -10.11
CA LYS A 15 -1.75 -5.36 -11.02
C LYS A 15 -1.82 -3.87 -11.31
N TYR A 16 -1.63 -3.02 -10.30
CA TYR A 16 -1.64 -1.57 -10.49
C TYR A 16 -0.45 -1.10 -11.35
N LEU A 17 0.77 -1.53 -11.03
CA LEU A 17 1.97 -1.21 -11.80
C LEU A 17 1.89 -1.71 -13.24
N ALA A 18 1.31 -2.90 -13.46
CA ALA A 18 1.03 -3.45 -14.78
C ALA A 18 -0.17 -2.80 -15.50
N ARG A 19 -0.77 -1.73 -14.92
CA ARG A 19 -1.95 -1.01 -15.45
C ARG A 19 -3.17 -1.90 -15.70
N LYS A 20 -3.28 -3.00 -14.96
CA LYS A 20 -4.45 -3.91 -15.00
C LYS A 20 -5.60 -3.45 -14.12
N ILE A 21 -5.32 -2.58 -13.16
CA ILE A 21 -6.30 -1.88 -12.32
C ILE A 21 -5.93 -0.40 -12.26
N SER A 22 -6.92 0.47 -12.06
CA SER A 22 -6.71 1.91 -11.95
C SER A 22 -6.21 2.32 -10.56
N ALA A 23 -5.77 3.58 -10.43
CA ALA A 23 -5.44 4.17 -9.12
C ALA A 23 -6.66 4.14 -8.18
N ALA A 24 -7.84 4.53 -8.69
CA ALA A 24 -9.07 4.48 -7.92
C ALA A 24 -9.40 3.06 -7.43
N ASP A 25 -9.21 2.03 -8.27
CA ASP A 25 -9.51 0.64 -7.89
C ASP A 25 -8.62 0.15 -6.74
N ILE A 26 -7.30 0.42 -6.80
CA ILE A 26 -6.39 0.04 -5.72
C ILE A 26 -6.60 0.92 -4.47
N GLY A 27 -6.97 2.19 -4.66
CA GLY A 27 -7.27 3.14 -3.61
C GLY A 27 -8.48 2.74 -2.78
N TRP A 28 -9.61 2.45 -3.42
CA TRP A 28 -10.82 1.98 -2.72
C TRP A 28 -10.62 0.64 -2.02
N TRP A 29 -9.92 -0.30 -2.66
CA TRP A 29 -9.56 -1.56 -2.00
C TRP A 29 -8.72 -1.35 -0.74
N ALA A 30 -7.74 -0.45 -0.78
CA ALA A 30 -6.93 -0.13 0.39
C ALA A 30 -7.72 0.66 1.45
N PHE A 31 -8.63 1.55 1.04
CA PHE A 31 -9.49 2.30 1.95
C PHE A 31 -10.42 1.37 2.74
N ASP A 32 -11.05 0.39 2.08
CA ASP A 32 -11.92 -0.60 2.74
C ASP A 32 -11.17 -1.38 3.83
N ILE A 33 -9.91 -1.76 3.56
CA ILE A 33 -9.03 -2.40 4.54
C ILE A 33 -8.67 -1.43 5.68
N PHE A 34 -8.36 -0.18 5.34
CA PHE A 34 -7.93 0.84 6.30
C PHE A 34 -9.01 1.17 7.33
N VAL A 35 -10.29 1.18 6.94
CA VAL A 35 -11.42 1.49 7.83
C VAL A 35 -11.99 0.26 8.57
N GLU A 36 -11.57 -0.96 8.21
CA GLU A 36 -12.00 -2.19 8.87
C GLU A 36 -11.38 -2.30 10.27
N ALA A 37 -12.22 -2.20 11.31
CA ALA A 37 -11.78 -2.15 12.70
C ALA A 37 -11.14 -3.45 13.21
N ASN A 38 -11.43 -4.59 12.56
CA ASN A 38 -10.98 -5.92 13.01
C ASN A 38 -10.05 -6.62 12.02
N ILE A 39 -9.38 -5.88 11.13
CA ILE A 39 -8.43 -6.47 10.20
C ILE A 39 -7.17 -6.91 10.93
N GLU A 40 -6.79 -8.18 10.75
CA GLU A 40 -5.49 -8.68 11.17
C GLU A 40 -4.50 -8.57 10.02
N TYR A 41 -3.22 -8.39 10.35
CA TYR A 41 -2.14 -8.38 9.38
C TYR A 41 -1.30 -9.65 9.54
N GLU A 42 -0.72 -10.13 8.45
CA GLU A 42 0.15 -11.30 8.48
C GLU A 42 1.30 -11.11 9.50
N PRO A 43 1.51 -12.09 10.41
CA PRO A 43 2.53 -11.99 11.45
C PRO A 43 3.94 -11.72 10.90
N GLY A 44 4.65 -10.80 11.54
CA GLY A 44 6.00 -10.38 11.14
C GLY A 44 6.04 -9.37 9.97
N HIS A 45 4.89 -9.02 9.40
CA HIS A 45 4.78 -8.04 8.31
C HIS A 45 3.78 -6.92 8.63
N GLU A 46 3.28 -6.84 9.86
CA GLU A 46 2.19 -5.94 10.26
C GLU A 46 2.51 -4.49 9.96
N ARG A 47 3.77 -4.08 10.22
CA ARG A 47 4.20 -2.72 10.00
C ARG A 47 4.21 -2.34 8.52
N ILE A 48 4.85 -3.15 7.68
CA ILE A 48 4.92 -2.85 6.24
C ILE A 48 3.55 -2.92 5.60
N LEU A 49 2.72 -3.91 5.96
CA LEU A 49 1.37 -4.04 5.40
C LEU A 49 0.50 -2.83 5.78
N LYS A 50 0.57 -2.37 7.02
CA LYS A 50 -0.14 -1.16 7.46
C LYS A 50 0.32 0.08 6.69
N ASP A 51 1.63 0.27 6.56
CA ASP A 51 2.18 1.45 5.88
C ASP A 51 1.82 1.45 4.38
N VAL A 52 1.84 0.28 3.72
CA VAL A 52 1.38 0.12 2.34
C VAL A 52 -0.08 0.49 2.17
N ILE A 53 -0.96 -0.04 3.03
CA ILE A 53 -2.40 0.25 2.97
C ILE A 53 -2.66 1.73 3.21
N GLN A 54 -1.97 2.34 4.16
CA GLN A 54 -2.06 3.77 4.42
C GLN A 54 -1.59 4.62 3.23
N ALA A 55 -0.56 4.19 2.51
CA ALA A 55 -0.12 4.88 1.29
C ALA A 55 -1.14 4.71 0.15
N LEU A 56 -1.58 3.47 -0.11
CA LEU A 56 -2.46 3.15 -1.22
C LEU A 56 -3.85 3.76 -1.08
N GLN A 57 -4.39 3.86 0.14
CA GLN A 57 -5.74 4.40 0.33
C GLN A 57 -5.86 5.82 -0.22
N HIS A 58 -4.79 6.64 -0.24
CA HIS A 58 -4.85 8.00 -0.79
C HIS A 58 -5.30 8.05 -2.25
N PHE A 59 -5.11 6.98 -3.04
CA PHE A 59 -5.62 6.92 -4.41
C PHE A 59 -7.16 6.89 -4.53
N HIS A 60 -7.90 6.67 -3.44
CA HIS A 60 -9.37 6.69 -3.45
C HIS A 60 -9.92 8.11 -3.66
N ASP A 61 -9.16 9.13 -3.26
CA ASP A 61 -9.58 10.53 -3.25
C ASP A 61 -9.15 11.22 -4.55
N ASP A 62 -10.11 11.69 -5.35
CA ASP A 62 -9.88 12.33 -6.63
C ASP A 62 -9.63 13.84 -6.54
N ASP A 63 -9.64 14.43 -5.33
CA ASP A 63 -9.30 15.82 -5.10
C ASP A 63 -7.85 16.10 -5.58
N PRO A 64 -7.65 17.08 -6.49
CA PRO A 64 -6.32 17.48 -6.95
C PRO A 64 -5.33 17.79 -5.83
N LEU A 65 -5.78 18.30 -4.67
CA LEU A 65 -4.96 18.57 -3.50
C LEU A 65 -4.43 17.30 -2.84
N MET A 66 -5.12 16.18 -3.00
CA MET A 66 -4.76 14.90 -2.39
C MET A 66 -3.69 14.15 -3.17
N ARG A 67 -3.47 14.53 -4.44
CA ARG A 67 -2.42 13.95 -5.30
C ARG A 67 -1.02 14.08 -4.75
N GLN A 68 -0.76 15.07 -3.89
CA GLN A 68 0.56 15.23 -3.23
C GLN A 68 0.85 14.10 -2.22
N PHE A 69 -0.17 13.35 -1.80
CA PHE A 69 -0.06 12.21 -0.90
C PHE A 69 -0.10 10.86 -1.63
N TYR A 70 -0.22 10.87 -2.96
CA TYR A 70 -0.21 9.64 -3.74
C TYR A 70 1.19 9.05 -3.69
N PRO A 71 1.34 7.73 -3.44
CA PRO A 71 2.65 7.12 -3.51
C PRO A 71 3.17 7.14 -4.95
N GLU A 72 4.43 7.55 -5.10
CA GLU A 72 5.15 7.45 -6.37
C GLU A 72 5.39 5.99 -6.77
N GLU A 73 5.69 5.76 -8.06
CA GLU A 73 5.93 4.41 -8.58
C GLU A 73 7.14 3.75 -7.89
N GLU A 74 8.17 4.53 -7.59
CA GLU A 74 9.37 4.12 -6.88
C GLU A 74 9.07 3.59 -5.46
N ASP A 75 8.11 4.21 -4.76
CA ASP A 75 7.68 3.76 -3.44
C ASP A 75 6.98 2.40 -3.52
N LEU A 76 6.11 2.22 -4.52
CA LEU A 76 5.42 0.96 -4.75
C LEU A 76 6.41 -0.17 -5.10
N ILE A 77 7.43 0.14 -5.89
CA ILE A 77 8.53 -0.80 -6.20
C ILE A 77 9.34 -1.11 -4.94
N TYR A 78 9.59 -0.13 -4.06
CA TYR A 78 10.26 -0.37 -2.78
C TYR A 78 9.42 -1.28 -1.86
N TYR A 79 8.12 -1.00 -1.70
CA TYR A 79 7.21 -1.87 -0.96
C TYR A 79 7.21 -3.30 -1.49
N LEU A 80 7.17 -3.49 -2.82
CA LEU A 80 7.24 -4.83 -3.43
C LEU A 80 8.52 -5.57 -3.06
N ARG A 81 9.69 -4.93 -3.17
CA ARG A 81 10.97 -5.53 -2.80
C ARG A 81 10.97 -5.97 -1.33
N CYS A 82 10.44 -5.13 -0.44
CA CYS A 82 10.34 -5.47 0.98
C CYS A 82 9.35 -6.61 1.25
N LEU A 83 8.18 -6.61 0.63
CA LEU A 83 7.17 -7.68 0.79
C LEU A 83 7.66 -9.03 0.23
N LYS A 84 8.48 -9.00 -0.82
CA LYS A 84 9.13 -10.19 -1.39
C LYS A 84 10.34 -10.70 -0.58
N GLY A 85 10.78 -9.92 0.41
CA GLY A 85 11.96 -10.25 1.22
C GLY A 85 13.30 -9.97 0.53
N GLU A 86 13.28 -9.18 -0.55
CA GLU A 86 14.49 -8.78 -1.30
C GLU A 86 15.24 -7.64 -0.57
N GLU A 87 14.53 -6.84 0.22
CA GLU A 87 15.08 -5.73 1.00
C GLU A 87 14.42 -5.63 2.38
N MET A 88 15.18 -5.23 3.42
CA MET A 88 14.60 -4.97 4.74
C MET A 88 13.77 -3.68 4.74
N TYR A 89 12.58 -3.73 5.33
CA TYR A 89 11.70 -2.57 5.42
C TYR A 89 12.28 -1.47 6.34
N ASN A 90 12.43 -0.28 5.78
CA ASN A 90 12.78 0.94 6.48
C ASN A 90 11.81 2.08 6.07
N PRO A 91 10.95 2.59 6.97
CA PRO A 91 9.99 3.65 6.64
C PRO A 91 10.64 5.00 6.31
N GLN A 92 11.89 5.25 6.74
CA GLN A 92 12.61 6.49 6.44
C GLN A 92 13.00 6.64 4.96
N LYS A 93 12.92 5.55 4.19
CA LYS A 93 13.21 5.54 2.75
C LYS A 93 12.02 6.01 1.90
N ILE A 94 10.87 6.26 2.51
CA ILE A 94 9.63 6.63 1.82
C ILE A 94 9.47 8.16 1.93
N PRO A 95 9.68 8.91 0.84
CA PRO A 95 9.72 10.37 0.87
C PRO A 95 8.42 10.99 1.42
N HIS A 96 7.29 10.33 1.16
CA HIS A 96 5.93 10.79 1.44
C HIS A 96 5.56 10.76 2.94
N TRP A 97 6.42 10.18 3.79
CA TRP A 97 6.21 10.04 5.23
C TRP A 97 7.05 11.01 6.08
N ASN A 98 7.82 11.91 5.45
CA ASN A 98 8.69 12.88 6.14
C ASN A 98 8.01 14.25 6.39
N VAL A 99 6.67 14.28 6.41
CA VAL A 99 5.88 15.50 6.67
C VAL A 99 5.36 15.52 8.10
#